data_AF-A0A7J4FX50-F1
#
_entry.id   AF-A0A7J4FX50-F1
#
_cell.length_a   1.000
_cell.length_b   1.000
_cell.length_c   1.000
_cell.angle_alpha   90.00
_cell.angle_beta   90.00
_cell.angle_gamma   90.00
#
_symmetry.space_group_name_H-M   'P 1'
#
loop_
_entity.id
_entity.type
_entity.pdbx_description
1 polymer ?
#
loop_
_entity_poly.entity_id
_entity_poly.type
_entity_poly.pdbx_seq_one_letter_code
_entity_poly.pdbx_strand_id
1 'polypeptide(L)'
;SGGTRGPCIGHVSPEAAEGGPIAIVEDGDIIKIDISKRKLHLNLTDDEIIERLEKWKKPEKGLKGILKRYSQLVSSADKGAVYY
;
A
#
# COMPACT_ATOMS: atom_id res chain seq x y z
N SER A 1 15.16 4.58 7.04
CA SER A 1 15.60 4.01 8.32
C SER A 1 16.16 2.62 8.03
N GLY A 2 17.45 2.38 8.28
CA GLY A 2 18.20 1.18 7.82
C GLY A 2 18.51 0.17 8.93
N GLY A 3 17.74 0.15 10.02
CA GLY A 3 18.10 -0.55 11.26
C GLY A 3 17.11 -1.61 11.73
N THR A 4 16.25 -2.16 10.87
CA THR A 4 15.28 -3.15 11.34
C THR A 4 15.90 -4.55 11.30
N ARG A 5 16.00 -5.20 12.47
CA ARG A 5 16.40 -6.60 12.57
C ARG A 5 15.17 -7.48 12.27
N GLY A 6 15.00 -7.83 11.00
CA GLY A 6 13.90 -8.66 10.49
C GLY A 6 13.56 -8.37 9.03
N PRO A 7 12.76 -9.22 8.36
CA PRO A 7 12.29 -8.94 7.01
C PRO A 7 11.50 -7.63 6.99
N CYS A 8 11.97 -6.65 6.23
CA CYS A 8 11.34 -5.35 6.08
C CYS A 8 11.01 -5.09 4.63
N ILE A 9 9.72 -4.90 4.35
CA ILE A 9 9.21 -4.66 3.02
C ILE A 9 8.60 -3.26 3.04
N GLY A 10 9.15 -2.39 2.19
CA GLY A 10 8.66 -1.03 1.97
C GLY A 10 8.34 -0.81 0.51
N HIS A 11 7.85 0.40 0.18
CA HIS A 11 7.47 0.80 -1.18
C HIS A 11 6.46 -0.16 -1.84
N VAL A 12 5.55 -0.71 -1.05
CA VAL A 12 4.44 -1.53 -1.55
C VAL A 12 3.54 -0.64 -2.41
N SER A 13 3.37 -1.03 -3.67
CA SER A 13 2.54 -0.34 -4.66
C SER A 13 1.51 -1.31 -5.26
N PRO A 14 0.27 -0.86 -5.57
CA PRO A 14 -0.29 0.45 -5.26
C PRO A 14 -0.40 0.69 -3.75
N GLU A 15 -0.22 1.94 -3.32
CA GLU A 15 -0.25 2.29 -1.90
C GLU A 15 -1.68 2.23 -1.32
N ALA A 16 -1.78 2.22 0.01
CA ALA A 16 -3.07 2.18 0.67
C ALA A 16 -3.97 3.38 0.29
N ALA A 17 -3.40 4.56 0.08
CA ALA A 17 -4.16 5.76 -0.30
C ALA A 17 -4.71 5.73 -1.74
N GLU A 18 -4.18 4.86 -2.59
CA GLU A 18 -4.66 4.62 -3.96
C GLU A 18 -5.63 3.42 -4.04
N GLY A 19 -5.90 2.74 -2.92
CA GLY A 19 -6.76 1.55 -2.90
C GLY A 19 -6.06 0.28 -3.34
N GLY A 20 -4.73 0.19 -3.17
CA GLY A 20 -4.02 -1.07 -3.35
C GLY A 20 -4.45 -2.14 -2.34
N PRO A 21 -4.10 -3.43 -2.54
CA PRO A 21 -4.47 -4.52 -1.63
C PRO A 21 -4.03 -4.32 -0.17
N ILE A 22 -2.98 -3.54 0.07
CA ILE A 22 -2.54 -3.18 1.43
C ILE A 22 -3.57 -2.31 2.18
N ALA A 23 -4.52 -1.69 1.48
CA ALA A 23 -5.55 -0.83 2.06
C ALA A 23 -6.67 -1.60 2.78
N ILE A 24 -6.82 -2.89 2.48
CA ILE A 24 -7.91 -3.77 2.97
C ILE A 24 -7.41 -4.84 3.96
N VAL A 25 -6.15 -4.75 4.38
CA VAL A 25 -5.57 -5.64 5.37
C VAL A 25 -6.21 -5.35 6.72
N GLU A 26 -6.71 -6.38 7.36
CA GLU A 26 -7.34 -6.33 8.68
C GLU A 26 -6.53 -7.16 9.69
N ASP A 27 -6.73 -6.87 10.98
CA ASP A 27 -6.07 -7.61 12.06
C ASP A 27 -6.46 -9.10 12.01
N GLY A 28 -5.45 -9.96 11.99
CA GLY A 28 -5.63 -11.41 11.90
C GLY A 28 -5.49 -11.99 10.49
N ASP A 29 -5.40 -11.16 9.44
CA ASP A 29 -5.12 -11.63 8.09
C ASP A 29 -3.72 -12.27 8.01
N ILE A 30 -3.62 -13.36 7.24
CA ILE A 30 -2.35 -14.07 7.04
C ILE A 30 -1.61 -13.47 5.85
N ILE A 31 -0.40 -12.97 6.09
CA ILE A 31 0.50 -12.49 5.03
C ILE A 31 1.63 -13.50 4.84
N LYS A 32 1.77 -14.02 3.63
CA LYS A 32 2.84 -14.94 3.24
C LYS A 32 3.97 -14.16 2.56
N ILE A 33 5.16 -14.26 3.15
CA ILE A 33 6.39 -13.67 2.60
C ILE A 33 7.28 -14.82 2.10
N ASP A 34 7.41 -14.94 0.77
CA ASP A 34 8.31 -15.90 0.14
C ASP A 34 9.48 -15.14 -0.49
N ILE A 35 10.60 -15.07 0.23
CA ILE A 35 11.81 -14.34 -0.18
C ILE A 35 12.43 -14.98 -1.42
N SER A 36 12.48 -16.32 -1.46
CA SER A 36 13.07 -17.07 -2.57
C SER A 36 12.33 -16.84 -3.88
N LYS A 37 10.99 -16.78 -3.83
CA LYS A 37 10.16 -16.49 -5.00
C LYS A 37 9.92 -14.99 -5.22
N ARG A 38 10.41 -14.13 -4.34
CA ARG A 38 10.16 -12.68 -4.34
C ARG A 38 8.66 -12.35 -4.37
N LYS A 39 7.87 -13.09 -3.58
CA LYS A 39 6.41 -12.93 -3.52
C LYS A 39 5.98 -12.46 -2.13
N LEU A 40 5.10 -11.47 -2.12
CA LEU A 40 4.32 -11.05 -0.97
C LEU A 40 2.86 -11.33 -1.30
N HIS A 41 2.18 -12.12 -0.48
CA HIS A 41 0.80 -12.54 -0.75
C HIS A 41 -0.07 -12.36 0.48
N LEU A 42 -1.15 -11.58 0.33
CA LEU A 42 -2.24 -11.52 1.28
C LEU A 42 -3.11 -12.76 1.06
N ASN A 43 -3.21 -13.63 2.06
CA ASN A 43 -3.88 -14.92 1.95
C ASN A 43 -5.40 -14.76 2.15
N LEU A 44 -6.02 -14.05 1.21
CA LEU A 44 -7.46 -13.89 1.05
C LEU A 44 -7.87 -14.43 -0.33
N THR A 45 -9.13 -14.83 -0.47
CA THR A 45 -9.68 -15.17 -1.78
C THR A 45 -9.91 -13.93 -2.63
N ASP A 46 -9.97 -14.07 -3.95
CA ASP A 46 -10.24 -12.94 -4.86
C ASP A 46 -11.59 -12.27 -4.56
N ASP A 47 -12.62 -13.05 -4.21
CA ASP A 47 -13.94 -12.53 -3.79
C ASP A 47 -13.84 -11.65 -2.53
N GLU A 48 -13.11 -12.10 -1.49
CA GLU A 48 -12.92 -11.30 -0.28
C GLU A 48 -12.15 -10.00 -0.56
N ILE A 49 -11.15 -10.06 -1.43
CA ILE A 49 -10.38 -8.88 -1.84
C ILE A 49 -11.30 -7.88 -2.54
N ILE A 50 -12.12 -8.35 -3.48
CA ILE A 50 -13.08 -7.51 -4.21
C ILE A 50 -14.08 -6.88 -3.22
N GLU A 51 -14.70 -7.70 -2.37
CA GLU A 51 -15.72 -7.22 -1.41
C GLU A 51 -15.15 -6.16 -0.45
N ARG A 52 -13.93 -6.37 0.07
CA ARG A 52 -13.29 -5.40 0.95
C ARG A 52 -12.89 -4.13 0.20
N LEU A 53 -12.43 -4.23 -1.05
CA LEU A 53 -12.12 -3.07 -1.89
C LEU A 53 -13.37 -2.26 -2.24
N GLU A 54 -14.52 -2.90 -2.45
CA GLU A 54 -15.80 -2.20 -2.67
C GLU A 54 -16.23 -1.41 -1.43
N LYS A 55 -15.97 -1.93 -0.24
CA LYS A 55 -16.23 -1.25 1.04
C LYS A 55 -15.19 -0.19 1.38
N TRP A 56 -14.02 -0.25 0.76
CA TRP A 56 -12.91 0.65 1.05
C TRP A 56 -13.24 2.09 0.64
N LYS A 57 -12.99 3.02 1.56
CA LYS A 57 -13.11 4.45 1.31
C LYS A 57 -11.76 5.11 1.51
N LYS A 58 -11.34 5.88 0.50
CA LYS A 58 -10.10 6.64 0.56
C LYS A 58 -10.11 7.57 1.78
N PRO A 59 -9.10 7.48 2.67
CA PRO A 59 -9.03 8.35 3.84
C PRO A 59 -8.79 9.80 3.39
N GLU A 60 -9.66 10.70 3.82
CA GLU A 60 -9.50 12.13 3.54
C GLU A 60 -8.43 12.72 4.45
N LYS A 61 -7.40 13.33 3.86
CA LYS A 61 -6.36 14.06 4.59
C LYS A 61 -6.56 15.55 4.37
N GLY A 62 -6.68 16.31 5.47
CA GLY A 62 -6.78 17.77 5.45
C GLY A 62 -5.46 18.48 5.09
N LEU A 63 -4.85 18.10 3.97
CA LEU A 63 -3.56 18.64 3.53
C LEU A 63 -3.71 20.08 3.02
N LYS A 64 -2.72 20.92 3.36
CA LYS A 64 -2.64 22.31 2.92
C LYS A 64 -1.26 22.62 2.33
N GLY A 65 -1.18 23.68 1.53
CA GLY A 65 0.07 24.16 0.94
C GLY A 65 0.75 23.12 0.05
N ILE A 66 2.08 23.02 0.17
CA ILE A 66 2.91 22.18 -0.69
C ILE A 66 2.57 20.69 -0.61
N LEU A 67 2.15 20.20 0.56
CA LEU A 67 1.81 18.78 0.74
C LEU A 67 0.54 18.39 -0.02
N LYS A 68 -0.45 19.29 -0.12
CA LYS A 68 -1.64 19.06 -0.94
C LYS A 68 -1.24 18.92 -2.41
N ARG A 69 -0.40 19.83 -2.90
CA ARG A 69 0.08 19.81 -4.28
C ARG A 69 0.89 18.55 -4.57
N TYR A 70 1.81 18.19 -3.67
CA TYR A 70 2.59 16.97 -3.78
C TYR A 70 1.72 15.71 -3.86
N SER A 71 0.75 15.56 -2.96
CA SER A 71 -0.16 14.40 -2.94
C SER A 71 -1.01 14.23 -4.20
N GLN A 72 -1.16 15.29 -4.99
CA GLN A 72 -1.95 15.28 -6.22
C GLN A 72 -1.13 14.96 -7.48
N LEU A 73 0.19 15.17 -7.44
CA LEU A 73 1.05 15.12 -8.64
C LEU A 73 2.20 14.11 -8.53
N VAL A 74 2.49 13.61 -7.34
CA VAL A 74 3.53 12.59 -7.14
C VAL A 74 3.12 11.27 -7.82
N SER A 75 4.08 10.62 -8.48
CA SER A 75 3.90 9.27 -9.01
C SER A 75 4.00 8.20 -7.90
N SER A 76 3.51 6.99 -8.18
CA SER A 76 3.63 5.88 -7.23
C SER A 76 5.10 5.51 -6.96
N ALA A 77 5.35 4.87 -5.82
CA ALA A 77 6.69 4.54 -5.36
C ALA A 77 7.46 3.62 -6.32
N ASP A 78 6.76 2.74 -7.07
CA ASP A 78 7.38 1.90 -8.11
C ASP A 78 7.97 2.71 -9.27
N LYS A 79 7.49 3.94 -9.48
CA LYS A 79 7.97 4.89 -10.50
C LYS A 79 8.95 5.92 -9.92
N GLY A 80 9.43 5.72 -8.70
CA GLY A 80 10.42 6.57 -8.05
C GLY A 80 9.85 7.83 -7.37
N ALA A 81 8.53 7.91 -7.17
CA ALA A 81 7.88 9.04 -6.50
C ALA A 81 8.26 10.41 -7.09
N VAL A 82 8.33 10.48 -8.43
CA VAL A 82 8.66 11.72 -9.15
C VAL A 82 7.48 12.69 -9.11
N TYR A 83 7.80 13.97 -8.92
CA TYR A 83 6.84 15.08 -8.87
C TYR A 83 7.37 16.20 -9.80
N TYR A 84 6.55 16.64 -10.75
CA TYR A 84 6.86 17.68 -11.75
C TYR A 84 6.10 18.97 -11.46
#